data_AF-Q2HZT1-F1
#
_entry.id   AF-Q2HZT1-F1
#
_cell.length_a   1.000
_cell.length_b   1.000
_cell.length_c   1.000
_cell.angle_alpha   90.00
_cell.angle_beta   90.00
_cell.angle_gamma   90.00
#
_symmetry.space_group_name_H-M   'P 1'
#
loop_
_entity.id
_entity.type
_entity.pdbx_description
1 polymer ?
#
loop_
_entity_poly.entity_id
_entity_poly.type
_entity_poly.pdbx_seq_one_letter_code
_entity_poly.pdbx_strand_id
1 'polypeptide(L)' 'FSEEKLVFSLRLMEENWSTEKMTPTFQLGDRAHLQAQVHTGSHVPLRLFVDHCVATLTP' A
#
# COMPACT_ATOMS: atom_id res chain seq x y z
N PHE A 1 26.20 -5.85 -13.17
CA PHE A 1 24.82 -5.36 -13.36
C PHE A 1 24.21 -5.23 -11.97
N SER A 2 23.95 -4.02 -11.47
CA SER A 2 23.23 -3.87 -10.21
C SER A 2 21.77 -4.24 -10.46
N GLU A 3 21.22 -5.20 -9.71
CA GLU A 3 19.78 -5.43 -9.70
C GLU A 3 19.09 -4.15 -9.23
N GLU A 4 18.31 -3.52 -10.11
CA GLU A 4 17.41 -2.45 -9.70
C GLU A 4 16.30 -3.06 -8.84
N LYS A 5 16.43 -2.87 -7.51
CA LYS A 5 15.46 -3.38 -6.55
C LYS A 5 14.23 -2.47 -6.53
N LEU A 6 13.08 -3.02 -6.91
CA LEU A 6 11.80 -2.37 -6.74
C LEU A 6 11.41 -2.37 -5.26
N VAL A 7 11.12 -1.20 -4.70
CA VAL A 7 10.69 -1.06 -3.32
C VAL A 7 9.18 -0.89 -3.28
N PHE A 8 8.47 -1.91 -2.81
CA PHE A 8 7.02 -1.89 -2.64
C PHE A 8 6.64 -1.43 -1.24
N SER A 9 5.46 -0.83 -1.10
CA SER A 9 4.88 -0.51 0.21
C SER A 9 3.36 -0.51 0.13
N LEU A 10 2.74 -0.79 1.27
CA LEU A 10 1.30 -0.72 1.48
C LEU A 10 1.04 0.31 2.58
N ARG A 11 0.16 1.26 2.33
CA ARG A 11 -0.19 2.33 3.28
C ARG A 11 -1.69 2.34 3.54
N LEU A 12 -2.07 2.67 4.76
CA LEU A 12 -3.46 2.93 5.11
C LEU A 12 -3.74 4.42 4.95
N MET A 13 -4.73 4.79 4.16
CA MET A 13 -5.02 6.17 3.78
C MET A 13 -6.29 6.68 4.48
N GLU A 14 -6.41 8.00 4.59
CA GLU A 14 -7.70 8.63 4.90
C GLU A 14 -8.68 8.49 3.73
N GLU A 15 -9.97 8.69 3.99
CA GLU A 15 -11.07 8.48 3.02
C GLU A 15 -10.90 9.31 1.73
N ASN A 16 -10.35 10.51 1.86
CA ASN A 16 -10.10 11.40 0.73
C ASN A 16 -8.78 11.09 -0.01
N TRP A 17 -8.06 10.04 0.36
CA TRP A 17 -6.78 9.60 -0.22
C TRP A 17 -5.65 10.65 -0.15
N SER A 18 -5.80 11.71 0.63
CA SER A 18 -4.84 12.82 0.65
C SER A 18 -3.59 12.52 1.49
N THR A 19 -3.75 11.79 2.59
CA THR A 19 -2.69 11.51 3.55
C THR A 19 -2.81 10.10 4.11
N GLU A 20 -1.68 9.60 4.62
CA GLU A 20 -1.65 8.37 5.39
C GLU A 20 -2.43 8.55 6.70
N LYS A 21 -3.21 7.54 7.06
CA LYS A 21 -4.00 7.51 8.28
C LYS A 21 -3.08 7.29 9.47
N MET A 22 -3.14 8.19 10.45
CA MET A 22 -2.25 8.12 11.63
C MET A 22 -2.61 6.97 12.59
N THR A 23 -3.89 6.58 12.66
CA THR A 23 -4.38 5.56 13.60
C THR A 23 -5.14 4.46 12.86
N PRO A 24 -4.71 3.19 12.93
CA PRO A 24 -5.36 2.07 12.25
C PRO A 24 -6.51 1.47 13.08
N THR A 25 -7.37 2.32 13.66
CA THR A 25 -8.54 1.90 14.42
C THR A 25 -9.79 1.97 13.56
N PHE A 26 -10.61 0.93 13.61
CA PHE A 26 -11.82 0.81 12.80
C PHE A 26 -13.00 0.35 13.66
N GLN A 27 -14.19 0.82 13.30
CA GLN A 27 -15.47 0.31 13.76
C GLN A 27 -16.09 -0.59 12.69
N LEU A 28 -17.03 -1.44 13.11
CA LEU A 28 -17.80 -2.24 12.16
C LEU A 28 -18.63 -1.32 11.25
N GLY A 29 -18.45 -1.50 9.94
CA GLY A 29 -19.03 -0.63 8.92
C GLY A 29 -18.04 0.33 8.27
N ASP A 30 -16.88 0.56 8.90
CA ASP A 30 -15.83 1.40 8.33
C ASP A 30 -15.16 0.75 7.11
N ARG A 31 -14.60 1.60 6.23
CA ARG A 31 -13.85 1.17 5.05
C ARG A 31 -12.37 1.44 5.24
N ALA A 32 -11.54 0.42 5.04
CA ALA A 32 -10.09 0.58 5.01
C ALA A 32 -9.62 0.97 3.60
N HIS A 33 -8.97 2.13 3.49
CA HIS A 33 -8.44 2.65 2.23
C HIS A 33 -6.97 2.25 2.11
N LEU A 34 -6.68 1.12 1.44
CA LEU A 34 -5.32 0.60 1.31
C LEU A 34 -4.69 1.05 -0.03
N GLN A 35 -3.57 1.75 0.05
CA GLN A 35 -2.78 2.16 -1.11
C GLN A 35 -1.55 1.27 -1.24
N ALA A 36 -1.52 0.46 -2.30
CA ALA A 36 -0.32 -0.26 -2.72
C ALA A 36 0.48 0.64 -3.68
N GLN A 37 1.79 0.72 -3.48
CA GLN A 37 2.67 1.51 -4.33
C GLN A 37 4.04 0.85 -4.53
N VAL A 38 4.67 1.17 -5.65
CA VAL A 38 6.09 0.93 -5.91
C VAL A 38 6.78 2.28 -5.97
N HIS A 39 7.91 2.43 -5.27
CA HIS A 39 8.65 3.69 -5.26
C HIS A 39 9.19 3.97 -6.65
N THR A 40 8.72 5.06 -7.25
CA THR A 40 9.16 5.50 -8.58
C THR A 40 10.60 5.99 -8.47
N GLY A 41 11.53 5.24 -9.05
CA GLY A 41 12.96 5.53 -9.04
C GLY A 41 13.57 5.35 -10.43
N SER A 42 14.73 4.71 -10.50
CA SER A 42 15.51 4.51 -11.73
C SER A 42 14.96 3.46 -12.69
N HIS A 43 13.67 3.09 -12.59
CA HIS A 43 13.06 2.10 -13.48
C HIS A 43 12.08 2.75 -14.46
N VAL A 44 11.83 2.07 -15.58
CA VAL A 44 10.80 2.45 -16.55
C VAL A 44 9.41 2.51 -15.90
N PRO A 45 8.42 3.20 -16.50
CA PRO A 45 7.05 3.18 -15.99
C PRO A 45 6.50 1.75 -15.85
N LEU A 46 6.00 1.41 -14.67
CA LEU A 46 5.45 0.08 -14.36
C LEU A 46 3.96 0.18 -14.04
N ARG A 47 3.25 -0.93 -14.21
CA ARG A 47 1.88 -1.12 -13.72
C ARG A 47 1.90 -2.07 -12.53
N LEU A 48 1.43 -1.60 -11.38
CA LEU A 48 1.34 -2.40 -10.17
C LEU A 48 0.04 -3.21 -10.17
N PHE A 49 0.14 -4.48 -9.77
CA PHE A 49 -1.00 -5.36 -9.54
C PHE A 49 -0.90 -5.97 -8.14
N VAL A 50 -2.04 -6.17 -7.50
CA VAL A 50 -2.16 -6.90 -6.23
C VAL A 50 -2.78 -8.26 -6.55
N ASP A 51 -2.04 -9.33 -6.33
CA ASP A 51 -2.48 -10.70 -6.63
C ASP A 51 -3.41 -11.23 -5.52
N HIS A 52 -2.96 -11.13 -4.26
CA HIS A 52 -3.74 -11.55 -3.11
C HIS A 52 -3.54 -10.60 -1.92
N CYS A 53 -4.54 -10.56 -1.05
CA CYS A 53 -4.48 -9.87 0.24
C CYS A 53 -5.12 -10.77 1.30
N VAL A 54 -4.41 -11.01 2.40
CA VAL A 54 -4.86 -11.90 3.48
C VAL A 54 -4.80 -11.14 4.79
N ALA A 55 -5.90 -11.15 5.54
CA ALA A 55 -5.96 -10.59 6.88
C ALA A 55 -5.71 -11.71 7.91
N THR A 56 -4.82 -11.46 8.86
CA THR A 56 -4.40 -12.41 9.90
C THR A 56 -4.44 -11.73 11.28
N LEU A 57 -4.47 -12.53 12.36
CA LEU A 57 -4.40 -12.00 13.73
C LEU A 57 -2.99 -11.57 14.15
N THR A 58 -1.96 -12.02 13.41
CA THR A 58 -0.55 -11.70 13.64
C THR A 58 0.10 -11.27 12.32
N PRO A 59 1.02 -10.29 12.34
CA PRO A 59 1.79 -9.87 11.17
C PRO A 59 2.58 -11.00 10.52
#